data_AF-A0A9W8E519-F1
#
_entry.id   AF-A0A9W8E519-F1
#
_cell.length_a   1.000
_cell.length_b   1.000
_cell.length_c   1.000
_cell.angle_alpha   90.00
_cell.angle_beta   90.00
_cell.angle_gamma   90.00
#
_symmetry.space_group_name_H-M   'P 1'
#
loop_
_entity.id
_entity.type
_entity.pdbx_description
1 polymer ?
#
loop_
_entity_poly.entity_id
_entity_poly.type
_entity_poly.pdbx_seq_one_letter_code
_entity_poly.pdbx_strand_id
1 'polypeptide(L)'
;MSLALVDWVNSEFQAVLDLPHVFSEKLELEGKITNQKSSGRCWIFAGLNALRIPMLSKFKIDDLELSQPYVFFYDKLEKSNWFLESMIELSDKPIDDRTVSFLLTDPAQDGGQWDMFVALVEKYGVVPKKFYPESYHTSNTRQMNHLIQKKLRDFAYQLREMHAQNKSLGEIRDAKSHMLEQIYRIL
;
A
#
# COMPACT_ATOMS: atom_id res chain seq x y z
N MET A 1 -0.92 24.84 39.01
CA MET A 1 -0.45 23.73 38.16
C MET A 1 -1.38 22.55 38.43
N SER A 2 -2.12 22.06 37.44
CA SER A 2 -3.08 20.97 37.68
C SER A 2 -2.35 19.66 37.97
N LEU A 3 -2.91 18.82 38.84
CA LEU A 3 -2.38 17.48 39.14
C LEU A 3 -2.18 16.65 37.86
N ALA A 4 -3.07 16.78 36.88
CA ALA A 4 -2.95 16.12 35.58
C ALA A 4 -1.70 16.52 34.77
N LEU A 5 -1.21 17.77 34.89
CA LEU A 5 0.03 18.20 34.23
C LEU A 5 1.26 17.58 34.93
N VAL A 6 1.20 17.43 36.25
CA VAL A 6 2.28 16.85 37.06
C VAL A 6 2.35 15.34 36.86
N ASP A 7 1.20 14.66 36.81
CA ASP A 7 1.11 13.23 36.54
C ASP A 7 1.59 12.91 35.11
N TRP A 8 1.21 13.73 34.10
CA TRP A 8 1.69 13.60 32.72
C TRP A 8 3.21 13.75 32.61
N VAL A 9 3.78 14.80 33.22
CA VAL A 9 5.24 15.01 33.24
C VAL A 9 5.94 13.83 33.91
N ASN A 10 5.44 13.33 35.05
CA ASN A 10 6.13 12.30 35.80
C ASN A 10 6.03 10.90 35.18
N SER A 11 4.89 10.52 34.59
CA SER A 11 4.73 9.18 34.02
C SER A 11 5.41 9.00 32.67
N GLU A 12 5.40 10.02 31.80
CA GLU A 12 6.03 9.93 30.48
C GLU A 12 7.54 10.21 30.54
N PHE A 13 8.00 11.11 31.42
CA PHE A 13 9.41 11.45 31.53
C PHE A 13 10.25 10.31 32.11
N GLN A 14 9.77 9.62 33.16
CA GLN A 14 10.48 8.45 33.71
C GLN A 14 10.52 7.30 32.72
N ALA A 15 9.41 7.03 32.02
CA ALA A 15 9.37 6.01 30.98
C ALA A 15 10.39 6.26 29.85
N VAL A 16 10.63 7.53 29.47
CA VAL A 16 11.66 7.88 28.48
C VAL A 16 13.08 7.67 29.01
N LEU A 17 13.33 7.98 30.30
CA LEU A 17 14.63 7.72 30.93
C LEU A 17 14.91 6.22 31.08
N ASP A 18 13.86 5.42 31.28
CA ASP A 18 13.93 3.97 31.47
C ASP A 18 14.00 3.16 30.16
N LEU A 19 14.08 3.82 28.99
CA LEU A 19 14.21 3.18 27.67
C LEU A 19 15.62 3.40 27.07
N PRO A 20 16.68 2.79 27.63
CA PRO A 20 18.00 2.86 27.02
C PRO A 20 18.00 2.14 25.66
N HIS A 21 18.48 2.82 24.61
CA HIS A 21 18.69 2.24 23.28
C HIS A 21 19.97 1.38 23.23
N VAL A 22 20.13 0.48 24.20
CA VAL A 22 21.27 -0.42 24.33
C VAL A 22 20.76 -1.86 24.25
N PHE A 23 21.25 -2.61 23.27
CA PHE A 23 20.81 -3.98 23.00
C PHE A 23 22.02 -4.92 23.07
N SER A 24 21.89 -6.06 23.75
CA SER A 24 22.97 -7.05 23.86
C SER A 24 23.27 -7.74 22.53
N GLU A 25 22.22 -7.97 21.73
CA GLU A 25 22.28 -8.57 20.40
C GLU A 25 21.86 -7.54 19.36
N LYS A 26 22.75 -7.27 18.40
CA LYS A 26 22.51 -6.30 17.33
C LYS A 26 22.95 -6.88 15.99
N LEU A 27 22.18 -6.62 14.94
CA LEU A 27 22.63 -6.92 13.58
C LEU A 27 23.82 -6.03 13.23
N GLU A 28 24.85 -6.61 12.62
CA GLU A 28 26.05 -5.85 12.21
C GLU A 28 25.75 -4.81 11.12
N LEU A 29 24.74 -5.08 10.28
CA LEU A 29 24.35 -4.24 9.15
C LEU A 29 22.87 -3.89 9.24
N GLU A 30 22.54 -2.60 9.25
CA GLU A 30 21.15 -2.08 9.30
C GLU A 30 20.77 -1.27 8.04
N GLY A 31 21.78 -0.80 7.29
CA GLY A 31 21.61 0.15 6.19
C GLY A 31 21.15 1.55 6.67
N LYS A 32 21.06 2.52 5.75
CA LYS A 32 20.60 3.87 6.11
C LYS A 32 19.09 3.92 6.36
N ILE A 33 18.68 4.86 7.21
CA ILE A 33 17.26 5.11 7.53
C ILE A 33 16.48 5.50 6.27
N THR A 34 15.28 4.96 6.14
CA THR A 34 14.33 5.23 5.04
C THR A 34 13.15 6.07 5.55
N ASN A 35 12.49 6.84 4.68
CA ASN A 35 11.36 7.68 5.08
C ASN A 35 10.19 7.60 4.07
N GLN A 36 9.03 7.11 4.53
CA GLN A 36 7.81 6.97 3.71
C GLN A 36 7.04 8.27 3.49
N LYS A 37 7.37 9.32 4.28
CA LYS A 37 6.69 10.62 4.28
C LYS A 37 5.17 10.49 4.47
N SER A 38 4.38 11.29 3.75
CA SER A 38 2.92 11.33 3.85
C SER A 38 2.27 10.23 3.00
N SER A 39 2.60 8.98 3.30
CA SER A 39 2.04 7.79 2.67
C SER A 39 1.85 6.66 3.68
N GLY A 40 0.93 5.73 3.43
CA GLY A 40 0.65 4.57 4.28
C GLY A 40 1.47 3.32 3.92
N ARG A 41 2.73 3.49 3.49
CA ARG A 41 3.54 2.42 2.87
C ARG A 41 4.46 1.68 3.85
N CYS A 42 4.24 1.79 5.16
CA CYS A 42 5.13 1.23 6.19
C CYS A 42 5.46 -0.25 5.97
N TRP A 43 4.48 -1.05 5.54
CA TRP A 43 4.64 -2.47 5.24
C TRP A 43 5.62 -2.74 4.09
N ILE A 44 5.58 -1.95 3.01
CA ILE A 44 6.54 -2.02 1.89
C ILE A 44 7.93 -1.61 2.36
N PHE A 45 8.03 -0.52 3.14
CA PHE A 45 9.31 -0.06 3.68
C PHE A 45 9.93 -1.11 4.62
N ALA A 46 9.16 -1.68 5.52
CA ALA A 46 9.61 -2.73 6.43
C ALA A 46 10.06 -3.99 5.67
N GLY A 47 9.26 -4.46 4.70
CA GLY A 47 9.60 -5.62 3.88
C GLY A 47 10.89 -5.44 3.09
N LEU A 48 11.07 -4.27 2.45
CA LEU A 48 12.30 -3.96 1.70
C LEU A 48 13.51 -3.69 2.61
N ASN A 49 13.29 -3.13 3.81
CA ASN A 49 14.34 -2.96 4.80
C ASN A 49 14.85 -4.29 5.34
N ALA A 50 13.98 -5.29 5.50
CA ALA A 50 14.40 -6.66 5.84
C ALA A 50 15.14 -7.31 4.67
N LEU A 51 14.61 -7.19 3.45
CA LEU A 51 15.18 -7.83 2.25
C LEU A 51 16.57 -7.30 1.87
N ARG A 52 16.85 -6.00 2.07
CA ARG A 52 18.15 -5.41 1.70
C ARG A 52 19.31 -5.86 2.58
N ILE A 53 19.08 -6.27 3.83
CA ILE A 53 20.17 -6.66 4.75
C ILE A 53 21.02 -7.82 4.22
N PRO A 54 20.44 -8.98 3.85
CA PRO A 54 21.22 -10.06 3.26
C PRO A 54 21.87 -9.66 1.92
N MET A 55 21.28 -8.72 1.17
CA MET A 55 21.87 -8.20 -0.07
C MET A 55 23.12 -7.36 0.19
N LEU A 56 23.08 -6.46 1.18
CA LEU A 56 24.24 -5.65 1.60
C LEU A 56 25.42 -6.55 1.97
N SER A 57 25.15 -7.58 2.80
CA SER A 57 26.17 -8.57 3.21
C SER A 57 26.72 -9.36 2.02
N LYS A 58 25.84 -9.92 1.18
CA LYS A 58 26.23 -10.77 0.05
C LYS A 58 27.04 -10.03 -1.02
N PHE A 59 26.64 -8.79 -1.33
CA PHE A 59 27.27 -8.01 -2.41
C PHE A 59 28.33 -7.04 -1.92
N LYS A 60 28.57 -6.94 -0.60
CA LYS A 60 29.56 -6.05 0.02
C LYS A 60 29.38 -4.59 -0.41
N ILE A 61 28.13 -4.11 -0.33
CA ILE A 61 27.76 -2.73 -0.68
C ILE A 61 27.49 -1.99 0.63
N ASP A 62 28.02 -0.77 0.77
CA ASP A 62 27.88 0.02 1.99
C ASP A 62 26.44 0.52 2.22
N ASP A 63 25.72 0.81 1.14
CA ASP A 63 24.35 1.32 1.19
C ASP A 63 23.54 0.90 -0.04
N LEU A 64 22.32 0.42 0.22
CA LEU A 64 21.37 -0.04 -0.77
C LEU A 64 19.98 0.32 -0.28
N GLU A 65 19.23 1.06 -1.09
CA GLU A 65 17.80 1.22 -0.91
C GLU A 65 17.09 0.59 -2.10
N LEU A 66 16.16 -0.33 -1.82
CA LEU A 66 15.27 -0.90 -2.82
C LEU A 66 14.10 0.06 -3.06
N SER A 67 13.57 0.07 -4.28
CA SER A 67 12.51 0.98 -4.69
C SER A 67 11.17 0.59 -4.04
N GLN A 68 10.81 1.29 -2.98
CA GLN A 68 9.45 1.28 -2.43
C GLN A 68 8.40 1.78 -3.44
N PRO A 69 8.66 2.83 -4.26
CA PRO A 69 7.65 3.30 -5.21
C PRO A 69 7.41 2.30 -6.35
N TYR A 70 8.39 1.45 -6.71
CA TYR A 70 8.19 0.36 -7.67
C TYR A 70 7.18 -0.68 -7.16
N VAL A 71 7.37 -1.18 -5.94
CA VAL A 71 6.44 -2.13 -5.32
C VAL A 71 5.07 -1.48 -5.12
N PHE A 72 5.04 -0.21 -4.71
CA PHE A 72 3.80 0.54 -4.50
C PHE A 72 2.99 0.75 -5.78
N PHE A 73 3.65 0.95 -6.93
CA PHE A 73 2.97 1.06 -8.22
C PHE A 73 2.16 -0.22 -8.52
N TYR A 74 2.80 -1.39 -8.40
CA TYR A 74 2.12 -2.67 -8.64
C TYR A 74 1.08 -2.99 -7.57
N ASP A 75 1.31 -2.63 -6.30
CA ASP A 75 0.31 -2.75 -5.25
C ASP A 75 -0.98 -2.00 -5.60
N LYS A 76 -0.87 -0.74 -6.05
CA LYS A 76 -2.05 0.05 -6.47
C LYS A 76 -2.78 -0.57 -7.65
N LEU A 77 -2.03 -1.06 -8.64
CA LEU A 77 -2.59 -1.68 -9.83
C LEU A 77 -3.33 -2.99 -9.48
N GLU A 78 -2.70 -3.85 -8.69
CA GLU A 78 -3.28 -5.15 -8.29
C GLU A 78 -4.49 -4.99 -7.37
N LYS A 79 -4.44 -4.08 -6.40
CA LYS A 79 -5.61 -3.77 -5.56
C LYS A 79 -6.76 -3.20 -6.37
N SER A 80 -6.47 -2.39 -7.38
CA SER A 80 -7.49 -1.87 -8.29
C SER A 80 -8.14 -3.00 -9.09
N ASN A 81 -7.34 -3.90 -9.65
CA ASN A 81 -7.85 -5.09 -10.35
C ASN A 81 -8.67 -6.00 -9.42
N TRP A 82 -8.17 -6.31 -8.22
CA TRP A 82 -8.86 -7.11 -7.22
C TRP A 82 -10.19 -6.50 -6.80
N PHE A 83 -10.23 -5.18 -6.60
CA PHE A 83 -11.46 -4.47 -6.29
C PHE A 83 -12.49 -4.60 -7.43
N LEU A 84 -12.08 -4.41 -8.69
CA LEU A 84 -12.99 -4.54 -9.83
C LEU A 84 -13.50 -5.98 -9.99
N GLU A 85 -12.67 -7.00 -9.79
CA GLU A 85 -13.11 -8.40 -9.74
C GLU A 85 -14.13 -8.62 -8.63
N SER A 86 -13.89 -8.08 -7.44
CA SER A 86 -14.84 -8.16 -6.32
C SER A 86 -16.19 -7.51 -6.65
N MET A 87 -16.20 -6.43 -7.44
CA MET A 87 -17.46 -5.78 -7.88
C MET A 87 -18.22 -6.60 -8.91
N ILE A 88 -17.51 -7.39 -9.73
CA ILE A 88 -18.12 -8.35 -10.67
C ILE A 88 -18.70 -9.53 -9.89
N GLU A 89 -17.94 -10.10 -8.95
CA GLU A 89 -18.38 -11.23 -8.12
C GLU A 89 -19.58 -10.90 -7.23
N LEU A 90 -19.66 -9.66 -6.72
CA LEU A 90 -20.75 -9.19 -5.84
C LEU A 90 -21.84 -8.40 -6.59
N SER A 91 -21.90 -8.53 -7.92
CA SER A 91 -22.82 -7.76 -8.76
C SER A 91 -24.31 -8.10 -8.54
N ASP A 92 -24.60 -9.28 -7.98
CA ASP A 92 -25.92 -9.75 -7.57
C ASP A 92 -26.36 -9.20 -6.20
N LYS A 93 -25.42 -8.75 -5.36
CA LYS A 93 -25.71 -8.20 -4.03
C LYS A 93 -26.28 -6.78 -4.11
N PRO A 94 -27.16 -6.36 -3.18
CA PRO A 94 -27.57 -4.96 -3.05
C PRO A 94 -26.38 -4.01 -2.85
N ILE A 95 -26.53 -2.74 -3.25
CA ILE A 95 -25.46 -1.73 -3.10
C ILE A 95 -25.16 -1.40 -1.63
N ASP A 96 -26.15 -1.54 -0.76
CA ASP A 96 -26.09 -1.36 0.69
C ASP A 96 -25.75 -2.66 1.44
N ASP A 97 -25.42 -3.73 0.72
CA ASP A 97 -24.82 -4.93 1.34
C ASP A 97 -23.57 -4.52 2.13
N ARG A 98 -23.40 -5.12 3.31
CA ARG A 98 -22.32 -4.78 4.24
C ARG A 98 -20.94 -4.95 3.60
N THR A 99 -20.76 -5.99 2.80
CA THR A 99 -19.48 -6.31 2.14
C THR A 99 -19.21 -5.30 1.03
N VAL A 100 -20.20 -5.03 0.18
CA VAL A 100 -20.09 -4.06 -0.92
C VAL A 100 -19.79 -2.66 -0.35
N SER A 101 -20.53 -2.24 0.68
CA SER A 101 -20.32 -0.96 1.37
C SER A 101 -18.92 -0.84 1.97
N PHE A 102 -18.41 -1.90 2.58
CA PHE A 102 -17.06 -1.94 3.12
C PHE A 102 -15.99 -1.78 2.03
N LEU A 103 -16.11 -2.54 0.93
CA LEU A 103 -15.17 -2.46 -0.19
C LEU A 103 -15.15 -1.08 -0.85
N LEU A 104 -16.29 -0.39 -0.90
CA LEU A 104 -16.41 0.97 -1.45
C LEU A 104 -15.82 2.06 -0.55
N THR A 105 -15.54 1.75 0.72
CA THR A 105 -15.07 2.74 1.71
C THR A 105 -13.68 3.27 1.35
N ASP A 106 -12.70 2.39 1.16
CA ASP A 106 -11.31 2.79 0.89
C ASP A 106 -10.64 1.85 -0.13
N PRO A 107 -11.14 1.80 -1.38
CA PRO A 107 -10.61 0.89 -2.39
C PRO A 107 -9.17 1.30 -2.76
N ALA A 108 -8.31 0.30 -2.93
CA ALA A 108 -6.90 0.50 -3.24
C ALA A 108 -6.17 1.46 -2.28
N GLN A 109 -6.38 1.35 -0.97
CA GLN A 109 -5.63 2.09 0.05
C GLN A 109 -4.13 1.76 0.06
N ASP A 110 -3.30 2.56 0.74
CA ASP A 110 -1.84 2.37 0.78
C ASP A 110 -1.43 1.15 1.61
N GLY A 111 -2.15 0.87 2.69
CA GLY A 111 -1.80 -0.19 3.64
C GLY A 111 -1.89 -1.59 3.04
N GLY A 112 -1.11 -2.52 3.57
CA GLY A 112 -1.08 -3.91 3.15
C GLY A 112 -0.48 -4.80 4.23
N GLN A 113 -0.35 -6.08 3.91
CA GLN A 113 0.13 -7.13 4.82
C GLN A 113 1.31 -7.89 4.22
N TRP A 114 1.95 -8.73 5.03
CA TRP A 114 3.15 -9.48 4.64
C TRP A 114 2.93 -10.35 3.41
N ASP A 115 1.83 -11.11 3.35
CA ASP A 115 1.57 -12.01 2.21
C ASP A 115 1.34 -11.25 0.91
N MET A 116 0.76 -10.05 0.98
CA MET A 116 0.63 -9.14 -0.17
C MET A 116 2.01 -8.68 -0.65
N PHE A 117 2.93 -8.41 0.28
CA PHE A 117 4.29 -7.97 -0.05
C PHE A 117 5.05 -9.11 -0.74
N VAL A 118 4.96 -10.33 -0.20
CA VAL A 118 5.54 -11.53 -0.81
C VAL A 118 4.99 -11.73 -2.22
N ALA A 119 3.68 -11.69 -2.41
CA ALA A 119 3.06 -11.86 -3.72
C ALA A 119 3.55 -10.83 -4.76
N LEU A 120 3.70 -9.56 -4.35
CA LEU A 120 4.23 -8.51 -5.22
C LEU A 120 5.70 -8.75 -5.59
N VAL A 121 6.53 -9.14 -4.61
CA VAL A 121 7.95 -9.42 -4.83
C VAL A 121 8.15 -10.68 -5.68
N GLU A 122 7.35 -11.73 -5.49
CA GLU A 122 7.42 -12.95 -6.30
C GLU A 122 7.01 -12.68 -7.76
N LYS A 123 5.98 -11.85 -7.98
CA LYS A 123 5.47 -11.56 -9.32
C LYS A 123 6.29 -10.53 -10.09
N TYR A 124 6.76 -9.47 -9.43
CA TYR A 124 7.40 -8.32 -10.07
C TYR A 124 8.87 -8.14 -9.70
N GLY A 125 9.35 -8.85 -8.68
CA GLY A 125 10.69 -8.65 -8.16
C GLY A 125 10.85 -7.31 -7.44
N VAL A 126 12.10 -6.89 -7.33
CA VAL A 126 12.49 -5.61 -6.73
C VAL A 126 13.58 -4.96 -7.57
N VAL A 127 13.68 -3.63 -7.52
CA VAL A 127 14.72 -2.86 -8.21
C VAL A 127 15.41 -1.91 -7.24
N PRO A 128 16.70 -1.57 -7.45
CA PRO A 128 17.34 -0.48 -6.73
C PRO A 128 16.59 0.85 -6.90
N LYS A 129 16.44 1.62 -5.82
CA LYS A 129 15.71 2.90 -5.80
C LYS A 129 16.22 3.92 -6.82
N LYS A 130 17.51 3.87 -7.16
CA LYS A 130 18.11 4.74 -8.19
C LYS A 130 17.48 4.58 -9.58
N PHE A 131 16.89 3.43 -9.89
CA PHE A 131 16.26 3.16 -11.19
C PHE A 131 14.78 3.49 -11.22
N TYR A 132 14.13 3.56 -10.06
CA TYR A 132 12.74 3.94 -9.92
C TYR A 132 12.59 4.78 -8.64
N PRO A 133 12.83 6.10 -8.72
CA PRO A 133 12.88 6.98 -7.56
C PRO A 133 11.48 7.35 -7.05
N GLU A 134 11.43 7.99 -5.87
CA GLU A 134 10.20 8.60 -5.35
C GLU A 134 9.72 9.74 -6.26
N SER A 135 8.40 9.83 -6.45
CA SER A 135 7.72 10.97 -7.06
C SER A 135 7.05 11.83 -5.99
N TYR A 136 6.42 12.93 -6.41
CA TYR A 136 5.57 13.71 -5.51
C TYR A 136 4.45 12.85 -4.91
N HIS A 137 3.77 12.05 -5.74
CA HIS A 137 2.59 11.28 -5.33
C HIS A 137 2.95 10.05 -4.50
N THR A 138 4.13 9.47 -4.65
CA THR A 138 4.56 8.37 -3.78
C THR A 138 4.89 8.90 -2.38
N SER A 139 5.39 10.14 -2.29
CA SER A 139 5.69 10.84 -1.04
C SER A 139 4.50 11.59 -0.41
N ASN A 140 3.39 11.73 -1.13
CA ASN A 140 2.16 12.42 -0.72
C ASN A 140 0.93 11.82 -1.45
N THR A 141 0.45 10.69 -0.95
CA THR A 141 -0.48 9.81 -1.69
C THR A 141 -1.94 10.25 -1.68
N ARG A 142 -2.32 11.17 -0.79
CA ARG A 142 -3.74 11.56 -0.56
C ARG A 142 -4.48 11.93 -1.83
N GLN A 143 -3.90 12.79 -2.68
CA GLN A 143 -4.57 13.26 -3.89
C GLN A 143 -4.68 12.18 -4.96
N MET A 144 -3.62 11.39 -5.14
CA MET A 144 -3.62 10.25 -6.07
C MET A 144 -4.67 9.22 -5.64
N ASN A 145 -4.69 8.85 -4.35
CA ASN A 145 -5.70 7.93 -3.80
C ASN A 145 -7.11 8.47 -3.99
N HIS A 146 -7.36 9.76 -3.77
CA HIS A 146 -8.67 10.36 -4.01
C HIS A 146 -9.15 10.17 -5.46
N LEU A 147 -8.27 10.41 -6.44
CA LEU A 147 -8.59 10.25 -7.86
C LEU A 147 -8.85 8.78 -8.23
N ILE A 148 -7.97 7.88 -7.81
CA ILE A 148 -8.11 6.44 -8.05
C ILE A 148 -9.40 5.92 -7.43
N GLN A 149 -9.67 6.23 -6.16
CA GLN A 149 -10.88 5.79 -5.46
C GLN A 149 -12.15 6.32 -6.11
N LYS A 150 -12.15 7.59 -6.56
CA LYS A 150 -13.29 8.15 -7.29
C LYS A 150 -13.55 7.38 -8.58
N LYS A 151 -12.49 7.04 -9.33
CA LYS A 151 -12.59 6.24 -10.55
C LYS A 151 -13.01 4.79 -10.29
N LEU A 152 -12.50 4.15 -9.25
CA LEU A 152 -12.91 2.79 -8.88
C LEU A 152 -14.39 2.73 -8.48
N ARG A 153 -14.92 3.73 -7.76
CA ARG A 153 -16.35 3.81 -7.43
C ARG A 153 -17.23 4.03 -8.67
N ASP A 154 -16.78 4.85 -9.61
CA ASP A 154 -17.43 5.04 -10.92
C ASP A 154 -17.47 3.72 -11.73
N PHE A 155 -16.35 3.00 -11.78
CA PHE A 155 -16.27 1.69 -12.43
C PHE A 155 -17.11 0.62 -11.74
N ALA A 156 -17.17 0.63 -10.40
CA ALA A 156 -18.04 -0.27 -9.65
C ALA A 156 -19.52 -0.08 -10.04
N TYR A 157 -19.96 1.17 -10.20
CA TYR A 157 -21.30 1.47 -10.70
C TYR A 157 -21.51 0.92 -12.11
N GLN A 158 -20.59 1.19 -13.04
CA GLN A 158 -20.69 0.74 -14.44
C GLN A 158 -20.75 -0.79 -14.55
N LEU A 159 -19.90 -1.51 -13.81
CA LEU A 159 -19.88 -2.98 -13.81
C LEU A 159 -21.23 -3.56 -13.32
N ARG A 160 -21.82 -2.95 -12.28
CA ARG A 160 -23.11 -3.37 -11.75
C ARG A 160 -24.27 -3.03 -12.69
N GLU A 161 -24.21 -1.90 -13.39
CA GLU A 161 -25.16 -1.54 -14.42
C GLU A 161 -25.12 -2.53 -15.60
N MET A 162 -23.92 -2.89 -16.06
CA MET A 162 -23.75 -3.93 -17.10
C MET A 162 -24.36 -5.27 -16.66
N HIS A 163 -24.13 -5.68 -15.41
CA HIS A 163 -24.75 -6.88 -14.86
C HIS A 163 -26.29 -6.78 -14.84
N ALA A 164 -26.86 -5.65 -14.40
CA ALA A 164 -28.30 -5.41 -14.40
C ALA A 164 -28.92 -5.41 -15.82
N GLN A 165 -28.13 -5.05 -16.83
CA GLN A 165 -28.49 -5.13 -18.25
C GLN A 165 -28.33 -6.55 -18.85
N ASN A 166 -28.03 -7.56 -18.04
CA ASN A 166 -27.76 -8.95 -18.45
C ASN A 166 -26.64 -9.07 -19.49
N LYS A 167 -25.62 -8.20 -19.40
CA LYS A 167 -24.40 -8.34 -20.19
C LYS A 167 -23.68 -9.64 -19.84
N SER A 168 -23.07 -10.25 -20.84
CA SER A 168 -22.29 -11.48 -20.64
C SER A 168 -21.07 -11.22 -19.76
N LEU A 169 -20.61 -12.23 -19.03
CA LEU A 169 -19.38 -12.12 -18.22
C LEU A 169 -18.15 -11.77 -19.09
N GLY A 170 -18.15 -12.18 -20.37
CA GLY A 170 -17.12 -11.78 -21.33
C GLY A 170 -17.11 -10.27 -21.57
N GLU A 171 -18.26 -9.68 -21.92
CA GLU A 171 -18.39 -8.22 -22.10
C GLU A 171 -17.98 -7.43 -20.85
N ILE A 172 -18.35 -7.92 -19.65
CA ILE A 172 -18.00 -7.29 -18.38
C ILE A 172 -16.47 -7.34 -18.13
N ARG A 173 -15.82 -8.47 -18.42
CA ARG A 173 -14.36 -8.62 -18.29
C ARG A 173 -13.59 -7.78 -19.32
N ASP A 174 -14.12 -7.62 -20.52
CA ASP A 174 -13.56 -6.73 -21.53
C ASP A 174 -13.64 -5.27 -21.05
N ALA A 175 -14.78 -4.84 -20.51
CA ALA A 175 -14.92 -3.50 -19.92
C ALA A 175 -13.95 -3.29 -18.74
N LYS A 176 -13.83 -4.28 -17.83
CA LYS A 176 -12.88 -4.25 -16.71
C LYS A 176 -11.44 -4.03 -17.19
N SER A 177 -11.05 -4.63 -18.31
CA SER A 177 -9.69 -4.47 -18.86
C SER A 177 -9.42 -3.03 -19.30
N HIS A 178 -10.39 -2.38 -19.94
CA HIS A 178 -10.31 -0.95 -20.30
C HIS A 178 -10.31 -0.04 -19.05
N MET A 179 -11.08 -0.40 -18.03
CA MET A 179 -11.09 0.31 -16.73
C MET A 179 -9.72 0.25 -16.06
N LEU A 180 -9.06 -0.92 -16.07
CA LEU A 180 -7.73 -1.09 -15.52
C LEU A 180 -6.66 -0.30 -16.30
N GLU A 181 -6.80 -0.19 -17.63
CA GLU A 181 -5.94 0.67 -18.45
C GLU A 181 -6.05 2.14 -18.02
N GLN A 182 -7.26 2.62 -17.71
CA GLN A 182 -7.45 3.98 -17.20
C GLN A 182 -6.79 4.18 -15.83
N ILE A 183 -6.85 3.18 -14.93
CA ILE A 183 -6.12 3.24 -13.66
C ILE A 183 -4.61 3.27 -13.90
N TYR A 184 -4.09 2.42 -14.80
CA TYR A 184 -2.67 2.41 -15.15
C TYR A 184 -2.20 3.77 -15.69
N ARG A 185 -3.04 4.50 -16.43
CA ARG A 185 -2.71 5.85 -16.93
C ARG A 185 -2.72 6.93 -15.84
N ILE A 186 -3.40 6.71 -14.71
CA ILE A 186 -3.41 7.63 -13.57
C ILE A 186 -2.17 7.42 -12.69
N LEU A 187 -1.70 6.17 -12.58
CA LEU A 187 -0.51 5.78 -11.84
C LEU A 187 0.78 6.21 -12.54
#